data_AF-Q9HLP0-F1
#
_entry.id   AF-Q9HLP0-F1
#
_cell.length_a   1.000
_cell.length_b   1.000
_cell.length_c   1.000
_cell.angle_alpha   90.00
_cell.angle_beta   90.00
_cell.angle_gamma   90.00
#
_symmetry.space_group_name_H-M   'P 1'
#
loop_
_entity.id
_entity.type
_entity.pdbx_description
1 polymer ?
#
loop_
_entity_poly.entity_id
_entity_poly.type
_entity_poly.pdbx_seq_one_letter_code
_entity_poly.pdbx_strand_id
1 'polypeptide(L)' 'MESGFTACISIITGVKSIYRWKNNIEENQEIMCFFKTAEDTSSHSLYRGVITSS' A
#
# COMPACT_ATOMS: atom_id res chain seq x y z
N MET A 1 6.64 -9.67 7.20
CA MET A 1 6.13 -10.75 8.08
C MET A 1 7.20 -11.24 9.06
N GLU A 2 8.49 -11.18 8.72
CA GLU A 2 9.58 -11.55 9.65
C GLU A 2 9.94 -10.49 10.71
N SER A 3 9.48 -9.25 10.57
CA SER A 3 9.91 -8.13 11.42
C SER A 3 8.88 -7.69 12.49
N GLY A 4 7.82 -8.47 12.74
CA GLY A 4 6.85 -8.18 13.81
C GLY A 4 5.97 -6.93 13.63
N PHE A 5 6.23 -6.10 12.62
CA PHE A 5 5.53 -4.83 12.38
C PHE A 5 4.11 -4.97 11.80
N THR A 6 3.68 -6.16 11.41
CA THR A 6 2.34 -6.39 10.84
C THR A 6 1.87 -7.80 11.15
N ALA A 7 0.67 -7.92 11.71
CA ALA A 7 0.05 -9.20 12.06
C ALA A 7 -0.51 -9.92 10.83
N CYS A 8 -1.09 -9.19 9.88
CA CYS A 8 -1.52 -9.77 8.60
C CYS A 8 -1.57 -8.73 7.46
N ILE A 9 -1.49 -9.22 6.23
CA ILE A 9 -1.60 -8.42 5.00
C ILE A 9 -2.71 -8.99 4.12
N SER A 10 -3.50 -8.12 3.49
CA SER A 10 -4.41 -8.48 2.40
C SER A 10 -3.86 -7.93 1.09
N ILE A 11 -3.71 -8.79 0.09
CA ILE A 11 -3.17 -8.44 -1.23
C ILE A 11 -4.34 -8.41 -2.22
N ILE A 12 -4.53 -7.28 -2.88
CA ILE A 12 -5.55 -7.07 -3.90
C ILE A 12 -4.84 -6.81 -5.22
N THR A 13 -5.00 -7.74 -6.15
CA THR A 13 -4.41 -7.66 -7.50
C THR A 13 -5.39 -7.04 -8.50
N GLY A 14 -4.87 -6.52 -9.61
CA GLY A 14 -5.69 -5.97 -10.70
C GLY A 14 -6.25 -4.58 -10.38
N VAL A 15 -5.59 -3.83 -9.50
CA VAL A 15 -5.94 -2.45 -9.20
C VAL A 15 -5.34 -1.56 -10.27
N LYS A 16 -6.13 -0.62 -10.79
CA LYS A 16 -5.62 0.46 -11.64
C LYS A 16 -5.56 1.74 -10.82
N SER A 17 -4.35 2.28 -10.66
CA SER A 17 -4.14 3.57 -10.04
C SER A 17 -4.20 4.66 -11.10
N ILE A 18 -5.05 5.66 -10.85
CA ILE A 18 -5.23 6.82 -11.72
C ILE A 18 -4.80 8.04 -10.91
N TYR A 19 -3.76 8.75 -11.35
CA TYR A 19 -3.22 9.90 -10.63
C TYR A 19 -2.70 10.97 -11.58
N ARG A 20 -2.44 12.17 -11.04
CA ARG A 20 -1.83 13.27 -11.79
C ARG A 20 -0.33 13.31 -11.56
N TRP A 21 0.44 13.30 -12.63
CA TRP A 21 1.89 13.47 -12.59
C TRP A 21 2.36 14.30 -13.77
N LYS A 22 3.25 15.28 -13.51
CA LYS A 22 3.76 16.23 -14.52
C LYS A 22 2.66 16.79 -15.45
N ASN A 23 1.52 17.15 -14.86
CA ASN A 23 0.36 17.71 -15.55
C ASN A 23 -0.40 16.76 -16.50
N ASN A 24 -0.07 15.47 -16.51
CA ASN A 24 -0.80 14.42 -17.22
C ASN A 24 -1.58 13.54 -16.25
N ILE A 25 -2.64 12.91 -16.75
CA ILE A 25 -3.32 11.81 -16.08
C ILE A 25 -2.56 10.54 -16.44
N GLU A 26 -2.02 9.87 -15.43
CA GLU A 26 -1.33 8.59 -15.55
C GLU A 26 -2.25 7.48 -15.05
N GLU A 27 -2.19 6.33 -15.71
CA GLU A 27 -2.91 5.12 -15.33
C GLU A 27 -1.93 3.93 -15.23
N ASN A 28 -1.73 3.39 -14.04
CA ASN A 28 -0.83 2.26 -13.81
C ASN A 28 -1.54 1.04 -13.23
N GLN A 29 -1.11 -0.15 -13.64
CA GLN A 29 -1.52 -1.41 -13.04
C GLN A 29 -0.70 -1.67 -11.78
N GLU A 30 -1.37 -1.93 -10.66
CA GLU A 30 -0.74 -2.00 -9.35
C GLU A 30 -1.34 -3.12 -8.50
N ILE A 31 -0.60 -3.46 -7.44
CA ILE A 31 -1.05 -4.37 -6.39
C ILE A 31 -1.27 -3.54 -5.13
N MET A 32 -2.50 -3.57 -4.61
CA MET A 32 -2.83 -2.88 -3.38
C MET A 32 -2.64 -3.81 -2.18
N CYS A 33 -1.90 -3.34 -1.19
CA CYS A 33 -1.59 -4.08 0.02
C CYS A 33 -2.23 -3.40 1.24
N PHE A 34 -3.08 -4.12 1.96
CA PHE A 34 -3.69 -3.65 3.20
C PHE A 34 -3.04 -4.34 4.41
N PHE A 35 -2.27 -3.59 5.17
CA PHE A 35 -1.54 -4.09 6.35
C PHE A 35 -2.37 -3.86 7.61
N LYS A 36 -2.59 -4.91 8.41
CA LYS A 36 -3.27 -4.81 9.71
C LYS A 36 -2.23 -5.05 10.81
N THR A 37 -2.11 -4.07 11.72
CA THR A 37 -1.19 -4.12 12.85
C THR A 37 -1.92 -3.81 14.16
N ALA A 38 -1.32 -4.15 15.30
CA ALA A 38 -1.89 -3.92 16.62
C ALA A 38 -1.70 -2.45 17.05
N GLU A 39 -2.64 -1.91 17.82
CA GLU A 39 -2.69 -0.50 18.21
C GLU A 39 -1.46 -0.06 19.04
N ASP A 40 -0.87 -0.94 19.83
CA ASP A 40 0.31 -0.64 20.66
C ASP A 40 1.58 -0.31 19.85
N THR A 41 1.64 -0.72 18.58
CA THR A 41 2.76 -0.44 17.67
C THR A 41 2.51 0.77 16.76
N SER A 42 1.37 1.47 16.96
CA SER A 42 0.84 2.47 16.02
C SER A 42 1.42 3.89 16.17
N SER A 43 2.35 4.12 17.10
CA SER A 43 2.97 5.44 17.31
C SER A 43 3.84 5.94 16.16
N HIS A 44 4.00 5.18 15.07
CA HIS A 44 4.77 5.63 13.90
C HIS A 44 4.35 5.16 12.51
N SER A 45 3.20 4.49 12.29
CA SER A 45 2.82 4.25 10.90
C SER A 45 1.39 3.88 10.59
N LEU A 46 0.67 4.85 10.01
CA LEU A 46 -0.30 4.57 8.96
C LEU A 46 0.48 4.41 7.64
N TYR A 47 1.10 3.25 7.41
CA TYR A 47 1.67 2.89 6.11
C TYR A 47 0.52 2.70 5.10
N ARG A 48 0.01 3.81 4.53
CA ARG A 48 -0.79 3.81 3.28
C ARG A 48 0.15 3.56 2.11
N GLY A 49 0.72 2.36 2.05
CA GLY A 49 1.61 1.94 0.98
C GLY A 49 0.81 1.42 -0.21
N VAL A 50 0.73 2.22 -1.27
CA VAL A 50 0.44 1.72 -2.61
C VAL A 50 1.79 1.25 -3.19
N ILE A 51 1.97 -0.05 -3.36
CA ILE A 51 3.21 -0.59 -3.92
C ILE A 51 3.05 -0.57 -5.45
N THR A 52 3.64 0.43 -6.08
CA THR A 52 3.67 0.57 -7.54
C THR A 52 4.89 -0.21 -8.06
N SER A 53 4.71 -1.40 -8.65
CA SER A 53 5.79 -2.03 -9.42
C SER A 53 5.88 -1.35 -10.78
N SER A 54 7.04 -0.74 -11.07
CA SER A 54 7.38 -0.12 -12.37
C SER A 54 8.10 -1.10 -13.28
#